data_AF-A0A6C0B1N9-F1
#
_entry.id   AF-A0A6C0B1N9-F1
#
_cell.length_a   1.000
_cell.length_b   1.000
_cell.length_c   1.000
_cell.angle_alpha   90.00
_cell.angle_beta   90.00
_cell.angle_gamma   90.00
#
_symmetry.space_group_name_H-M   'P 1'
#
loop_
_entity.id
_entity.type
_entity.pdbx_description
1 polymer ?
#
loop_
_entity_poly.entity_id
_entity_poly.type
_entity_poly.pdbx_seq_one_letter_code
_entity_poly.pdbx_strand_id
1 'polypeptide(L)'
;MTVTFHQKNNEFGCYWGARIESPYGEVINVDPFTPLECSISHQSKLGKIGFGVKFTNGKTSRVLRARTVGEAETFLREINTKLSERWFWKQAGENDY
;
A
#
# COMPACT_ATOMS: atom_id res chain seq x y z
N MET A 1 -7.33 -8.20 5.58
CA MET A 1 -6.55 -7.35 4.65
C MET A 1 -5.15 -7.90 4.62
N THR A 2 -4.50 -7.90 3.46
CA THR A 2 -3.19 -8.56 3.30
C THR A 2 -2.23 -7.63 2.57
N VAL A 3 -1.02 -7.49 3.11
CA VAL A 3 0.10 -6.80 2.47
C VAL A 3 1.12 -7.87 2.10
N THR A 4 1.34 -8.08 0.79
CA THR A 4 2.33 -9.02 0.29
C THR A 4 3.47 -8.28 -0.39
N PHE A 5 4.69 -8.58 0.05
CA PHE A 5 5.90 -8.04 -0.56
C PHE A 5 6.32 -8.93 -1.72
N HIS A 6 6.64 -8.31 -2.84
CA HIS A 6 7.10 -9.00 -4.02
C HIS A 6 8.38 -8.34 -4.51
N GLN A 7 9.39 -9.18 -4.72
CA GLN A 7 10.66 -8.76 -5.29
C GLN A 7 10.48 -8.53 -6.79
N LYS A 8 10.97 -7.41 -7.29
CA LYS A 8 11.05 -7.09 -8.72
C LYS A 8 12.47 -6.78 -9.09
N ASN A 9 12.82 -7.14 -10.32
CA ASN A 9 14.13 -6.85 -10.89
C ASN A 9 13.97 -5.83 -12.02
N ASN A 10 14.87 -4.86 -12.07
CA ASN A 10 15.04 -3.96 -13.20
C ASN A 10 16.53 -3.90 -13.58
N GLU A 11 16.86 -3.06 -14.56
CA GLU A 11 18.23 -2.86 -15.04
C GLU A 11 19.20 -2.31 -13.97
N PHE A 12 18.69 -1.76 -12.87
CA PHE A 12 19.47 -1.20 -11.76
C PHE A 12 19.59 -2.16 -10.56
N GLY A 13 18.92 -3.31 -10.62
CA GLY A 13 18.99 -4.34 -9.58
C GLY A 13 17.63 -4.79 -9.09
N CYS A 14 17.55 -5.07 -7.79
CA CYS A 14 16.37 -5.66 -7.15
C CYS A 14 15.71 -4.64 -6.21
N TYR A 15 14.39 -4.52 -6.30
CA TYR A 15 13.59 -3.72 -5.37
C TYR A 15 12.36 -4.49 -4.90
N TRP A 16 11.86 -4.10 -3.74
CA TRP A 16 10.64 -4.67 -3.18
C TRP A 16 9.45 -3.75 -3.45
N GLY A 17 8.45 -4.30 -4.16
CA GLY A 17 7.12 -3.72 -4.25
C GLY A 17 6.20 -4.33 -3.20
N ALA A 18 5.10 -3.64 -2.90
CA ALA A 18 4.06 -4.17 -2.03
C ALA A 18 2.73 -4.24 -2.78
N ARG A 19 2.02 -5.36 -2.63
CA ARG A 19 0.64 -5.52 -3.07
C ARG A 19 -0.25 -5.52 -1.84
N ILE A 20 -1.18 -4.59 -1.81
CA ILE A 20 -2.12 -4.37 -0.73
C ILE A 20 -3.50 -4.80 -1.22
N GLU A 21 -4.11 -5.76 -0.54
CA GLU A 21 -5.41 -6.30 -0.88
C GLU A 21 -6.39 -6.13 0.28
N SER A 22 -7.46 -5.36 0.03
CA SER A 22 -8.53 -5.16 1.00
C SER A 22 -9.35 -6.44 1.20
N PRO A 23 -10.08 -6.56 2.33
CA PRO A 23 -11.03 -7.65 2.54
C PRO A 23 -12.16 -7.70 1.50
N TYR A 24 -12.33 -6.63 0.71
CA TYR A 24 -13.39 -6.45 -0.26
C TYR A 24 -12.93 -6.71 -1.71
N GLY A 25 -11.72 -7.23 -1.90
CA GLY A 25 -11.18 -7.59 -3.22
C GLY A 25 -10.55 -6.42 -3.99
N GLU A 26 -10.51 -5.21 -3.41
CA GLU A 26 -9.78 -4.08 -3.99
C GLU A 26 -8.28 -4.27 -3.79
N VAL A 27 -7.51 -4.14 -4.87
CA VAL A 27 -6.05 -4.35 -4.88
C VAL A 27 -5.34 -3.07 -5.32
N ILE A 28 -4.25 -2.77 -4.62
CA ILE A 28 -3.32 -1.67 -4.93
C ILE A 28 -1.90 -2.21 -4.96
N ASN A 29 -1.16 -1.87 -6.00
CA ASN A 29 0.26 -2.12 -6.09
C ASN A 29 1.00 -0.83 -5.76
N VAL A 30 1.90 -0.92 -4.79
CA VAL A 30 2.79 0.15 -4.35
C VAL A 30 4.18 -0.16 -4.88
N ASP A 31 4.75 0.85 -5.53
CA ASP A 31 6.11 0.82 -6.03
C ASP A 31 6.98 1.80 -5.23
N PRO A 32 8.22 1.41 -4.85
CA PRO A 32 9.08 2.24 -4.02
C PRO A 32 9.54 3.54 -4.70
N PHE A 33 9.37 3.69 -6.01
CA PHE A 33 9.76 4.86 -6.78
C PHE A 33 8.62 5.85 -7.00
N THR A 34 7.41 5.49 -6.58
CA THR A 34 6.26 6.38 -6.62
C THR A 34 5.96 6.94 -5.23
N PRO A 35 5.85 8.27 -5.06
CA PRO A 35 5.38 8.85 -3.82
C PRO A 35 4.02 8.25 -3.47
N LEU A 36 3.90 7.65 -2.30
CA LEU A 36 2.66 7.08 -1.81
C LEU A 36 2.09 7.95 -0.71
N GLU A 37 0.99 8.63 -1.00
CA GLU A 37 0.22 9.34 0.01
C GLU A 37 -0.94 8.46 0.48
N CYS A 38 -1.01 8.24 1.78
CA CYS A 38 -2.08 7.46 2.41
C CYS A 38 -2.89 8.37 3.34
N SER A 39 -4.21 8.41 3.16
CA SER A 39 -5.11 9.20 4.01
C SER A 39 -6.42 8.47 4.25
N ILE A 40 -7.10 8.77 5.35
CA ILE A 40 -8.44 8.27 5.60
C ILE A 40 -9.42 9.11 4.78
N SER A 41 -10.22 8.43 3.96
CA SER A 41 -11.29 9.02 3.16
C SER A 41 -12.63 8.61 3.73
N HIS A 42 -13.48 9.59 3.99
CA HIS A 42 -14.90 9.35 4.18
C HIS A 42 -15.54 9.10 2.80
N GLN A 43 -16.28 8.01 2.66
CA GLN A 43 -16.98 7.64 1.43
C GLN A 43 -18.48 7.87 1.66
N SER A 44 -19.04 8.88 0.99
CA SER A 44 -20.48 9.16 1.00
C SER A 44 -20.99 9.20 -0.44
N LYS A 45 -20.98 8.06 -1.14
CA LYS A 45 -21.53 7.98 -2.51
C LYS A 45 -22.68 6.96 -2.54
N LEU A 46 -23.86 7.41 -2.99
CA LEU A 46 -25.06 6.59 -3.22
C LEU A 46 -25.52 5.77 -1.99
N GLY A 47 -25.68 6.42 -0.84
CA GLY A 47 -26.31 5.81 0.35
C GLY A 47 -25.44 4.80 1.12
N LYS A 48 -24.21 4.54 0.68
CA LYS A 48 -23.22 3.78 1.46
C LYS A 48 -22.33 4.77 2.20
N ILE A 49 -22.58 4.93 3.49
CA ILE A 49 -21.69 5.62 4.43
C ILE A 49 -20.60 4.64 4.81
N GLY A 50 -19.34 5.00 4.58
CA GLY A 50 -18.21 4.15 4.93
C GLY A 50 -16.90 4.93 5.02
N PHE A 51 -15.87 4.23 5.43
CA PHE A 51 -14.51 4.77 5.49
C PHE A 51 -13.65 4.05 4.46
N GLY A 52 -12.46 4.55 4.22
CA GLY A 52 -11.49 3.87 3.40
C GLY A 52 -10.14 4.51 3.51
N VAL A 53 -9.11 3.79 3.11
CA VAL A 53 -7.75 4.32 3.00
C VAL A 53 -7.55 4.71 1.53
N LYS A 54 -7.41 6.01 1.28
CA LYS A 54 -7.07 6.55 -0.02
C LYS A 54 -5.56 6.47 -0.20
N PHE A 55 -5.14 5.86 -1.29
CA PHE A 55 -3.77 5.79 -1.75
C PHE A 55 -3.65 6.61 -3.02
N THR A 56 -2.72 7.56 -3.01
CA THR A 56 -2.36 8.34 -4.19
C THR A 56 -0.92 8.03 -4.54
N ASN A 57 -0.67 7.52 -5.75
CA ASN A 57 0.68 7.20 -6.25
C ASN A 57 1.12 8.13 -7.39
N GLY A 58 0.99 9.45 -7.19
CA GLY A 58 1.32 10.51 -8.15
C GLY A 58 0.40 10.59 -9.39
N LYS A 59 0.09 9.45 -10.04
CA LYS A 59 -0.75 9.35 -11.24
C LYS A 59 -2.12 8.73 -11.00
N THR A 60 -2.27 7.94 -9.94
CA THR A 60 -3.51 7.21 -9.65
C THR A 60 -3.93 7.41 -8.21
N SER A 61 -5.23 7.58 -8.00
CA SER A 61 -5.86 7.58 -6.68
C SER A 61 -6.81 6.40 -6.59
N ARG A 62 -6.61 5.54 -5.60
CA ARG A 62 -7.52 4.41 -5.30
C ARG A 62 -7.90 4.44 -3.82
N VAL A 63 -9.10 3.99 -3.51
CA VAL A 63 -9.57 3.88 -2.13
C VAL A 63 -9.80 2.41 -1.82
N LEU A 64 -9.17 1.91 -0.76
CA LEU A 64 -9.51 0.63 -0.16
C LEU A 64 -10.62 0.86 0.87
N ARG A 65 -11.75 0.19 0.70
CA ARG A 65 -12.89 0.34 1.59
C ARG A 65 -12.62 -0.27 2.96
N ALA A 66 -13.16 0.39 3.97
CA ALA A 66 -13.23 -0.03 5.36
C ALA A 66 -14.65 0.24 5.88
N ARG A 67 -15.15 -0.60 6.79
CA ARG A 67 -16.48 -0.41 7.40
C ARG A 67 -16.47 0.72 8.42
N THR A 68 -15.36 0.89 9.14
CA THR A 68 -15.25 1.88 10.23
C THR A 68 -13.98 2.71 10.11
N VAL A 69 -13.97 3.87 10.78
CA VAL A 69 -12.78 4.72 10.87
C VAL A 69 -11.63 3.98 11.57
N GLY A 70 -11.92 3.24 12.64
CA GLY A 70 -10.90 2.47 13.38
C GLY A 70 -10.28 1.35 12.55
N GLU A 71 -11.07 0.72 11.66
CA GLU A 71 -10.55 -0.24 10.69
C GLU A 71 -9.61 0.45 9.69
N ALA A 72 -9.98 1.61 9.16
CA ALA A 72 -9.14 2.40 8.27
C ALA A 72 -7.83 2.88 8.95
N GLU A 73 -7.89 3.31 10.21
CA GLU A 73 -6.72 3.72 11.00
C GLU A 73 -5.77 2.55 11.27
N THR A 74 -6.31 1.40 11.66
CA THR A 74 -5.53 0.18 11.89
C THR A 74 -4.82 -0.24 10.61
N PHE A 75 -5.52 -0.20 9.48
CA PHE A 75 -4.93 -0.51 8.18
C PHE A 75 -3.82 0.46 7.77
N LEU A 76 -4.05 1.76 7.97
CA LEU A 76 -3.05 2.78 7.69
C LEU A 76 -1.78 2.54 8.53
N ARG A 77 -1.93 2.21 9.81
CA ARG A 77 -0.80 1.85 10.69
C ARG A 77 -0.08 0.60 10.21
N GLU A 78 -0.79 -0.48 9.92
CA GLU A 78 -0.17 -1.74 9.45
C GLU A 78 0.63 -1.56 8.17
N ILE A 79 0.08 -0.79 7.21
CA ILE A 79 0.78 -0.50 5.96
C ILE A 79 2.04 0.32 6.24
N ASN A 80 1.94 1.35 7.07
CA ASN A 80 3.08 2.19 7.40
C ASN A 80 4.18 1.37 8.08
N THR A 81 3.84 0.56 9.09
CA THR A 81 4.80 -0.33 9.77
C THR A 81 5.45 -1.31 8.81
N LYS A 82 4.66 -2.06 8.03
CA LYS A 82 5.19 -3.09 7.12
C LYS A 82 6.03 -2.50 6.00
N LEU A 83 5.60 -1.38 5.41
CA LEU A 83 6.36 -0.70 4.37
C LEU A 83 7.68 -0.15 4.94
N SER A 84 7.67 0.45 6.13
CA SER A 84 8.88 0.99 6.78
C SER A 84 9.96 -0.08 7.01
N GLU A 85 9.57 -1.30 7.37
CA GLU A 85 10.51 -2.41 7.64
C GLU A 85 11.12 -3.03 6.37
N ARG A 86 10.57 -2.78 5.18
CA ARG A 86 10.98 -3.46 3.94
C ARG A 86 11.20 -2.54 2.75
N TRP A 87 11.19 -1.22 2.95
CA TRP A 87 11.49 -0.24 1.91
C TRP A 87 13.00 -0.15 1.65
N PHE A 88 13.63 -1.29 1.37
CA PHE A 88 15.05 -1.35 1.10
C PHE A 88 15.26 -1.66 -0.38
N TRP A 89 15.97 -0.75 -1.04
CA TRP A 89 16.73 -1.09 -2.23
C TRP A 89 17.80 -2.10 -1.83
N LYS A 90 17.91 -3.20 -2.55
CA LYS A 90 19.10 -4.05 -2.48
C LYS A 90 19.82 -3.95 -3.80
N GLN A 91 20.98 -3.30 -3.82
CA GLN A 91 21.77 -3.24 -5.05
C GLN A 91 22.12 -4.66 -5.48
N ALA A 92 22.07 -4.93 -6.79
CA ALA A 92 22.48 -6.22 -7.34
C ALA A 92 23.96 -6.45 -6.97
N GLY A 93 24.21 -7.31 -5.97
CA GLY A 93 25.56 -7.59 -5.47
C GLY A 93 25.67 -7.70 -3.95
N GLU A 94 24.71 -7.21 -3.17
CA GLU A 94 24.69 -7.48 -1.72
C GLU A 94 24.21 -8.92 -1.47
N ASN A 95 25.16 -9.85 -1.40
CA ASN A 95 24.90 -11.15 -0.80
C ASN A 95 24.59 -10.94 0.69
N ASP A 96 23.48 -11.50 1.17
CA ASP A 96 23.30 -11.69 2.61
C ASP A 96 24.35 -12.73 3.04
N TYR A 97 25.41 -12.27 3.71
CA TYR A 97 26.35 -13.13 4.44
C TYR A 97 25.76 -13.48 5.82
#